data_AF-A0A1I3PV90-F1
#
_entry.id   AF-A0A1I3PV90-F1
#
_cell.length_a   1.000
_cell.length_b   1.000
_cell.length_c   1.000
_cell.angle_alpha   90.00
_cell.angle_beta   90.00
_cell.angle_gamma   90.00
#
_symmetry.space_group_name_H-M   'P 1'
#
loop_
_entity.id
_entity.type
_entity.pdbx_description
1 polymer ?
#
loop_
_entity_poly.entity_id
_entity_poly.type
_entity_poly.pdbx_seq_one_letter_code
_entity_poly.pdbx_strand_id
1 'polypeptide(L)'
;MRLLVAMVFAGVFGGAMLGGCIPQVGAPEGPARPAPARPSRPAPPTPPPVSSGVPAAPTALIVRGEMIRYTTSPCGGACPVYTVTVRPDGTGTFEGQRFTAVTGARDFRVSPAQYEAFLTRLAPYRPRSGSVRTAPGTPACGQHATDMPSVEVQWDGKAGHRALSYYFGCDRTRSPGVADALGSAPDLLPIAGLIGARP
;
A
#
# COMPACT_ATOMS: atom_id res chain seq x y z
N MET A 1 48.54 0.57 12.17
CA MET A 1 49.70 1.48 12.00
C MET A 1 49.18 2.80 11.47
N ARG A 2 49.05 3.79 12.40
CA ARG A 2 48.95 5.26 12.18
C ARG A 2 47.74 5.77 11.36
N LEU A 3 46.97 6.79 11.73
CA LEU A 3 47.10 7.81 12.78
C LEU A 3 45.71 8.46 12.99
N LEU A 4 45.40 8.83 14.24
CA LEU A 4 44.31 9.72 14.63
C LEU A 4 44.46 11.12 14.02
N VAL A 5 43.32 11.81 13.79
CA VAL A 5 43.19 13.25 14.07
C VAL A 5 41.84 13.51 14.73
N ALA A 6 41.91 14.09 15.93
CA ALA A 6 40.82 14.68 16.70
C ALA A 6 40.97 16.21 16.69
N MET A 7 39.86 16.96 16.75
CA MET A 7 39.68 18.29 17.37
C MET A 7 38.28 18.79 17.01
N VAL A 8 37.32 18.87 17.93
CA VAL A 8 37.07 19.93 18.94
C VAL A 8 36.71 21.28 18.29
N PHE A 9 35.43 21.66 18.38
CA PHE A 9 35.01 23.06 18.51
C PHE A 9 33.90 23.14 19.56
N ALA A 10 34.30 23.60 20.75
CA ALA A 10 33.40 24.12 21.76
C ALA A 10 33.15 25.61 21.45
N GLY A 11 31.89 26.03 21.49
CA GLY A 11 31.46 27.41 21.22
C GLY A 11 30.28 27.77 22.12
N VAL A 12 30.60 28.50 23.20
CA VAL A 12 29.73 29.11 24.22
C VAL A 12 28.97 30.33 23.64
N PHE A 13 28.00 30.84 24.41
CA PHE A 13 27.27 32.13 24.35
C PHE A 13 25.89 32.03 23.68
N GLY A 14 24.77 32.43 24.29
CA GLY A 14 24.52 33.30 25.45
C GLY A 14 23.33 34.19 25.07
N GLY A 15 22.28 34.27 25.89
CA GLY A 15 21.14 35.14 25.58
C GLY A 15 19.88 34.87 26.38
N ALA A 16 19.92 35.17 27.68
CA ALA A 16 18.74 35.31 28.51
C ALA A 16 17.98 36.59 28.12
N MET A 17 16.68 36.49 27.84
CA MET A 17 15.78 37.64 27.77
C MET A 17 14.73 37.51 28.88
N LEU A 18 14.90 38.40 29.86
CA LEU A 18 14.05 38.64 31.01
C LEU A 18 12.70 39.21 30.55
N GLY A 19 11.64 38.41 30.62
CA GLY A 19 10.25 38.88 30.56
C GLY A 19 9.72 39.03 31.98
N GLY A 20 9.58 40.28 32.43
CA GLY A 20 9.22 40.65 33.79
C GLY A 20 7.82 40.19 34.23
N CYS A 21 7.75 39.66 35.45
CA CYS A 21 6.50 39.39 36.16
C CYS A 21 6.01 40.70 36.81
N ILE A 22 4.81 41.15 36.45
CA ILE A 22 4.07 42.19 37.16
C ILE A 22 3.38 41.53 38.37
N PRO A 23 3.53 42.03 39.61
CA PRO A 23 2.79 41.49 40.75
C PRO A 23 1.35 42.03 40.75
N GLN A 24 0.39 41.12 40.66
CA GLN A 24 -1.03 41.42 40.86
C GLN A 24 -1.36 41.34 42.35
N VAL A 25 -1.81 42.46 42.93
CA VAL A 25 -2.30 42.56 44.30
C VAL A 25 -3.65 41.85 44.38
N GLY A 26 -3.75 40.83 45.24
CA GLY A 26 -4.98 40.05 45.46
C GLY A 26 -6.05 40.86 46.21
N ALA A 27 -7.30 40.75 45.77
CA ALA A 27 -8.47 41.28 46.47
C ALA A 27 -8.85 40.40 47.68
N PRO A 28 -9.48 40.96 48.74
CA PRO A 28 -9.84 40.20 49.93
C PRO A 28 -11.02 39.23 49.65
N GLU A 29 -10.82 37.97 50.04
CA GLU A 29 -11.77 36.87 49.83
C GLU A 29 -12.86 36.91 50.91
N GLY A 30 -14.07 37.29 50.52
CA GLY A 30 -15.27 37.15 51.36
C GLY A 30 -15.76 35.69 51.39
N PRO A 31 -16.46 35.26 52.45
CA PRO A 31 -16.86 33.86 52.60
C PRO A 31 -17.82 33.41 51.50
N ALA A 32 -17.43 32.36 50.77
CA ALA A 32 -18.20 31.76 49.70
C ALA A 32 -19.52 31.16 50.23
N ARG A 33 -20.65 31.56 49.63
CA ARG A 33 -21.97 31.00 49.91
C ARG A 33 -22.06 29.58 49.30
N PRO A 34 -22.61 28.57 49.99
CA PRO A 34 -22.74 27.22 49.44
C PRO A 34 -23.61 27.20 48.17
N ALA A 35 -23.14 26.52 47.13
CA ALA A 35 -23.89 26.32 45.90
C ALA A 35 -25.01 25.26 46.10
N PRO A 36 -26.23 25.48 45.56
CA PRO A 36 -27.28 24.47 45.61
C PRO A 36 -26.98 23.29 44.68
N ALA A 37 -27.30 22.08 45.13
CA ALA A 37 -27.10 20.85 44.36
C ALA A 37 -27.97 20.84 43.08
N ARG A 38 -27.36 20.48 41.94
CA ARG A 38 -28.08 20.32 40.66
C ARG A 38 -28.93 19.05 40.68
N PRO A 39 -30.19 19.08 40.22
CA PRO A 39 -30.98 17.88 40.02
C PRO A 39 -30.49 17.08 38.80
N SER A 40 -30.40 15.77 38.96
CA SER A 40 -29.95 14.81 37.93
C SER A 40 -31.02 14.60 36.85
N ARG A 41 -30.66 14.79 35.58
CA ARG A 41 -31.55 14.49 34.43
C ARG A 41 -31.49 12.98 34.10
N PRO A 42 -32.62 12.29 33.87
CA PRO A 42 -32.62 10.91 33.38
C PRO A 42 -32.01 10.79 31.98
N ALA A 43 -31.34 9.66 31.72
CA ALA A 43 -30.75 9.34 30.42
C ALA A 43 -31.83 9.03 29.36
N PRO A 44 -31.62 9.40 28.08
CA PRO A 44 -32.55 9.04 27.01
C PRO A 44 -32.48 7.53 26.69
N PRO A 45 -33.58 6.92 26.22
CA PRO A 45 -33.59 5.52 25.80
C PRO A 45 -32.77 5.31 24.52
N THR A 46 -32.09 4.16 24.45
CA THR A 46 -31.24 3.76 23.32
C THR A 46 -32.08 3.54 22.05
N PRO A 47 -31.69 4.08 20.88
CA PRO A 47 -32.37 3.77 19.63
C PRO A 47 -32.12 2.31 19.20
N PRO A 48 -33.06 1.68 18.46
CA PRO A 48 -32.87 0.32 17.92
C PRO A 48 -31.77 0.28 16.84
N PRO A 49 -31.14 -0.87 16.61
CA PRO A 49 -30.11 -1.01 15.58
C PRO A 49 -30.73 -0.88 14.19
N VAL A 50 -30.44 0.21 13.49
CA VAL A 50 -30.73 0.33 12.06
C VAL A 50 -29.68 -0.45 11.27
N SER A 51 -30.11 -1.51 10.61
CA SER A 51 -29.27 -2.29 9.69
C SER A 51 -29.08 -1.48 8.41
N SER A 52 -27.95 -0.79 8.28
CA SER A 52 -27.57 -0.10 7.04
C SER A 52 -27.16 -1.12 5.99
N GLY A 53 -28.14 -1.60 5.22
CA GLY A 53 -27.88 -2.34 3.98
C GLY A 53 -27.23 -1.43 2.95
N VAL A 54 -25.90 -1.46 2.88
CA VAL A 54 -25.15 -0.86 1.77
C VAL A 54 -25.33 -1.79 0.56
N PRO A 55 -25.86 -1.32 -0.59
CA PRO A 55 -25.91 -2.14 -1.79
C PRO A 55 -24.49 -2.50 -2.21
N ALA A 56 -24.20 -3.80 -2.27
CA ALA A 56 -22.92 -4.33 -2.68
C ALA A 56 -22.59 -3.81 -4.10
N ALA A 57 -21.47 -3.09 -4.22
CA ALA A 57 -20.88 -2.75 -5.50
C ALA A 57 -20.75 -4.03 -6.35
N PRO A 58 -20.88 -3.98 -7.70
CA PRO A 58 -20.73 -5.15 -8.54
C PRO A 58 -19.39 -5.81 -8.26
N THR A 59 -19.44 -6.95 -7.57
CA THR A 59 -18.27 -7.70 -7.16
C THR A 59 -17.51 -8.08 -8.42
N ALA A 60 -16.32 -7.50 -8.59
CA ALA A 60 -15.41 -7.95 -9.62
C ALA A 60 -15.31 -9.48 -9.53
N LEU A 61 -15.65 -10.18 -10.61
CA LEU A 61 -15.80 -11.62 -10.56
C LEU A 61 -14.44 -12.25 -10.28
N ILE A 62 -14.28 -12.77 -9.06
CA ILE A 62 -13.15 -13.62 -8.70
C ILE A 62 -13.33 -14.93 -9.46
N VAL A 63 -12.49 -15.15 -10.47
CA VAL A 63 -12.48 -16.40 -11.25
C VAL A 63 -11.44 -17.33 -10.64
N ARG A 64 -11.89 -18.48 -10.14
CA ARG A 64 -11.01 -19.53 -9.62
C ARG A 64 -10.57 -20.48 -10.72
N GLY A 65 -9.49 -21.21 -10.47
CA GLY A 65 -8.98 -22.21 -11.41
C GLY A 65 -8.09 -21.66 -12.52
N GLU A 66 -7.72 -20.38 -12.47
CA GLU A 66 -6.81 -19.76 -13.44
C GLU A 66 -5.36 -19.82 -12.94
N MET A 67 -4.44 -20.05 -13.86
CA MET A 67 -3.04 -19.73 -13.64
C MET A 67 -2.87 -18.21 -13.76
N ILE A 68 -2.20 -17.59 -12.81
CA ILE A 68 -1.86 -16.17 -12.88
C ILE A 68 -0.36 -16.02 -13.06
N ARG A 69 0.05 -15.31 -14.10
CA ARG A 69 1.42 -14.87 -14.30
C ARG A 69 1.53 -13.39 -14.01
N TYR A 70 2.46 -13.01 -13.16
CA TYR A 70 2.76 -11.63 -12.76
C TYR A 70 4.22 -11.35 -13.13
N THR A 71 4.45 -10.34 -13.98
CA THR A 71 5.77 -10.01 -14.51
C THR A 71 6.07 -8.55 -14.25
N THR A 72 7.24 -8.23 -13.70
CA THR A 72 7.72 -6.85 -13.58
C THR A 72 8.69 -6.51 -14.70
N SER A 73 8.65 -5.25 -15.17
CA SER A 73 9.66 -4.74 -16.10
C SER A 73 10.79 -4.00 -15.35
N PRO A 74 11.93 -3.78 -16.01
CA PRO A 74 12.96 -2.86 -15.52
C PRO A 74 12.43 -1.43 -15.36
N CYS A 75 13.19 -0.63 -14.62
CA CYS A 75 13.00 0.81 -14.44
C CYS A 75 14.36 1.53 -14.59
N GLY A 76 14.42 2.86 -14.43
CA GLY A 76 15.69 3.63 -14.53
C GLY A 76 16.69 3.41 -13.39
N GLY A 77 16.35 2.56 -12.41
CA GLY A 77 17.19 2.24 -11.25
C GLY A 77 17.25 0.73 -10.96
N ALA A 78 17.32 0.38 -9.68
CA ALA A 78 17.46 -1.00 -9.20
C ALA A 78 16.10 -1.68 -8.90
N CYS A 79 15.10 -1.52 -9.78
CA CYS A 79 13.81 -2.20 -9.59
C CYS A 79 13.96 -3.70 -9.85
N PRO A 80 13.45 -4.57 -8.95
CA PRO A 80 13.49 -6.02 -9.16
C PRO A 80 12.72 -6.44 -10.43
N VAL A 81 13.39 -7.22 -11.28
CA VAL A 81 12.84 -7.80 -12.51
C VAL A 81 12.63 -9.29 -12.29
N TYR A 82 11.38 -9.72 -12.30
CA TYR A 82 11.03 -11.12 -12.08
C TYR A 82 9.68 -11.49 -12.70
N THR A 83 9.47 -12.79 -12.79
CA THR A 83 8.19 -13.39 -13.13
C THR A 83 7.73 -14.30 -11.99
N VAL A 84 6.47 -14.21 -11.61
CA VAL A 84 5.81 -15.13 -10.69
C VAL A 84 4.67 -15.81 -11.43
N THR A 85 4.61 -17.14 -11.34
CA THR A 85 3.47 -17.93 -11.81
C THR A 85 2.83 -18.58 -10.61
N VAL A 86 1.54 -18.35 -10.39
CA VAL A 86 0.74 -19.00 -9.34
C VAL A 86 -0.34 -19.85 -10.01
N ARG A 87 -0.42 -21.12 -9.61
CA ARG A 87 -1.38 -22.08 -10.15
C ARG A 87 -2.50 -22.33 -9.14
N PRO A 88 -3.70 -22.74 -9.60
CA PRO A 88 -4.85 -22.97 -8.73
C PRO A 88 -4.68 -24.16 -7.76
N ASP A 89 -3.68 -25.01 -7.96
CA ASP A 89 -3.32 -26.12 -7.05
C ASP A 89 -2.42 -25.69 -5.86
N GLY A 90 -2.13 -24.39 -5.76
CA GLY A 90 -1.27 -23.80 -4.74
C GLY A 90 0.23 -23.96 -5.02
N THR A 91 0.64 -24.46 -6.20
CA THR A 91 2.04 -24.36 -6.64
C THR A 91 2.33 -22.96 -7.18
N GLY A 92 3.53 -22.46 -6.89
CA GLY A 92 4.05 -21.25 -7.47
C GLY A 92 5.49 -21.42 -7.93
N THR A 93 5.87 -20.67 -8.97
CA THR A 93 7.25 -20.57 -9.43
C THR A 93 7.63 -19.09 -9.52
N PHE A 94 8.72 -18.73 -8.89
CA PHE A 94 9.36 -17.41 -8.97
C PHE A 94 10.58 -17.52 -9.88
N GLU A 95 10.73 -16.61 -10.82
CA GLU A 95 11.89 -16.52 -11.71
C GLU A 95 12.48 -15.11 -11.62
N GLY A 96 13.52 -14.97 -10.81
CA GLY A 96 14.23 -13.70 -10.64
C GLY A 96 15.25 -13.48 -11.74
N GLN A 97 15.36 -12.25 -12.23
CA GLN A 97 16.29 -11.90 -13.32
C GLN A 97 17.32 -10.87 -12.86
N ARG A 98 16.88 -9.67 -12.46
CA ARG A 98 17.77 -8.55 -12.10
C ARG A 98 17.28 -7.88 -10.84
N PHE A 99 18.23 -7.42 -10.01
CA PHE A 99 17.95 -6.71 -8.76
C PHE A 99 16.99 -7.47 -7.82
N THR A 100 16.94 -8.79 -7.94
CA THR A 100 16.23 -9.68 -7.03
C THR A 100 17.22 -10.29 -6.03
N ALA A 101 16.75 -10.64 -4.84
CA ALA A 101 17.58 -11.36 -3.87
C ALA A 101 17.99 -12.76 -4.37
N VAL A 102 17.12 -13.40 -5.16
CA VAL A 102 17.41 -14.69 -5.80
C VAL A 102 17.25 -14.56 -7.31
N THR A 103 18.22 -15.04 -8.07
CA THR A 103 18.16 -15.15 -9.54
C THR A 103 17.85 -16.59 -9.96
N GLY A 104 17.10 -16.74 -11.05
CA GLY A 104 16.64 -18.02 -11.59
C GLY A 104 15.33 -18.51 -10.97
N ALA A 105 14.94 -19.74 -11.34
CA ALA A 105 13.69 -20.35 -10.94
C ALA A 105 13.75 -20.89 -9.49
N ARG A 106 12.71 -20.61 -8.71
CA ARG A 106 12.46 -21.15 -7.37
C ARG A 106 11.00 -21.49 -7.21
N ASP A 107 10.72 -22.72 -6.82
CA ASP A 107 9.36 -23.13 -6.52
C ASP A 107 8.98 -22.75 -5.09
N PHE A 108 7.71 -22.45 -4.90
CA PHE A 108 7.12 -22.17 -3.60
C PHE A 108 5.70 -22.72 -3.54
N ARG A 109 5.14 -22.77 -2.32
CA ARG A 109 3.76 -23.18 -2.08
C ARG A 109 2.97 -22.00 -1.54
N VAL A 110 1.74 -21.85 -2.02
CA VAL A 110 0.80 -20.82 -1.62
C VAL A 110 -0.30 -21.48 -0.80
N SER A 111 -0.61 -20.94 0.38
CA SER A 111 -1.76 -21.43 1.13
C SER A 111 -3.06 -21.04 0.41
N PRO A 112 -4.17 -21.78 0.60
CA PRO A 112 -5.46 -21.39 0.02
C PRO A 112 -5.87 -19.96 0.36
N ALA A 113 -5.59 -19.50 1.59
CA ALA A 113 -5.89 -18.14 2.02
C ALA A 113 -5.06 -17.08 1.29
N GLN A 114 -3.75 -17.33 1.10
CA GLN A 114 -2.88 -16.43 0.32
C GLN A 114 -3.32 -16.36 -1.14
N TYR A 115 -3.69 -17.49 -1.73
CA TYR A 115 -4.18 -17.55 -3.10
C TYR A 115 -5.46 -16.75 -3.28
N GLU A 116 -6.47 -16.96 -2.43
CA GLU A 116 -7.72 -16.20 -2.48
C GLU A 116 -7.50 -14.69 -2.23
N ALA A 117 -6.59 -14.31 -1.32
CA ALA A 117 -6.23 -12.91 -1.12
C ALA A 117 -5.60 -12.31 -2.38
N PHE A 118 -4.69 -13.03 -3.03
CA PHE A 118 -4.06 -12.61 -4.28
C PHE A 118 -5.07 -12.45 -5.42
N LEU A 119 -5.98 -13.41 -5.58
CA LEU A 119 -7.08 -13.32 -6.54
C LEU A 119 -7.96 -12.11 -6.26
N THR A 120 -8.37 -11.92 -5.01
CA THR A 120 -9.24 -10.82 -4.59
C THR A 120 -8.59 -9.46 -4.84
N ARG A 121 -7.29 -9.33 -4.58
CA ARG A 121 -6.55 -8.07 -4.81
C ARG A 121 -6.55 -7.66 -6.29
N LEU A 122 -6.48 -8.64 -7.18
CA LEU A 122 -6.36 -8.44 -8.62
C LEU A 122 -7.70 -8.43 -9.35
N ALA A 123 -8.74 -9.05 -8.79
CA ALA A 123 -10.03 -9.24 -9.44
C ALA A 123 -10.67 -7.94 -9.99
N PRO A 124 -10.64 -6.79 -9.30
CA PRO A 124 -11.20 -5.53 -9.82
C PRO A 124 -10.58 -5.05 -11.14
N TYR A 125 -9.36 -5.49 -11.44
CA TYR A 125 -8.58 -5.02 -12.59
C TYR A 125 -8.42 -6.08 -13.66
N ARG A 126 -8.94 -7.29 -13.44
CA ARG A 126 -8.95 -8.37 -14.42
C ARG A 126 -9.86 -7.97 -15.60
N PRO A 127 -9.34 -7.90 -16.84
CA PRO A 127 -10.16 -7.59 -18.00
C PRO A 127 -11.28 -8.61 -18.20
N ARG A 128 -12.43 -8.16 -18.70
CA ARG A 128 -13.54 -9.08 -19.05
C ARG A 128 -13.12 -10.03 -20.17
N SER A 129 -12.41 -9.51 -21.16
CA SER A 129 -11.86 -10.22 -22.31
C SER A 129 -10.60 -9.54 -22.83
N GLY A 130 -9.76 -10.30 -23.54
CA GLY A 130 -8.59 -9.78 -24.22
C GLY A 130 -7.56 -9.15 -23.29
N SER A 131 -6.84 -8.17 -23.83
CA SER A 131 -5.73 -7.51 -23.14
C SER A 131 -5.97 -6.01 -23.01
N VAL A 132 -5.70 -5.45 -21.84
CA VAL A 132 -5.76 -4.01 -21.55
C VAL A 132 -4.35 -3.51 -21.27
N ARG A 133 -4.00 -2.36 -21.85
CA ARG A 133 -2.70 -1.72 -21.65
C ARG A 133 -2.86 -0.25 -21.26
N THR A 134 -2.30 0.10 -20.11
CA THR A 134 -2.23 1.47 -19.58
C THR A 134 -0.76 1.86 -19.49
N ALA A 135 -0.30 2.62 -20.48
CA ALA A 135 1.11 2.99 -20.65
C ALA A 135 1.22 4.34 -21.38
N PRO A 136 2.40 4.98 -21.40
CA PRO A 136 2.61 6.22 -22.14
C PRO A 136 2.10 6.12 -23.58
N GLY A 137 1.39 7.16 -24.02
CA GLY A 137 0.72 7.20 -25.33
C GLY A 137 -0.71 6.64 -25.34
N THR A 138 -1.19 6.01 -24.26
CA THR A 138 -2.61 5.62 -24.15
C THR A 138 -3.43 6.69 -23.41
N PRO A 139 -4.72 6.91 -23.77
CA PRO A 139 -5.58 7.87 -23.09
C PRO A 139 -5.77 7.60 -21.59
N ALA A 140 -5.72 6.32 -21.21
CA ALA A 140 -5.85 5.88 -19.82
C ALA A 140 -4.64 6.27 -18.95
N CYS A 141 -3.46 6.44 -19.54
CA CYS A 141 -2.25 6.80 -18.82
C CYS A 141 -2.17 8.30 -18.51
N GLY A 142 -2.58 9.15 -19.47
CA GLY A 142 -2.51 10.60 -19.33
C GLY A 142 -1.09 11.14 -19.18
N GLN A 143 -0.91 12.12 -18.29
CA GLN A 143 0.41 12.57 -17.88
C GLN A 143 1.14 11.44 -17.17
N HIS A 144 2.46 11.36 -17.33
CA HIS A 144 3.23 10.27 -16.76
C HIS A 144 4.63 10.69 -16.34
N ALA A 145 5.12 10.11 -15.25
CA ALA A 145 6.51 10.15 -14.86
C ALA A 145 7.34 9.16 -15.72
N THR A 146 8.59 9.50 -16.01
CA THR A 146 9.53 8.60 -16.69
C THR A 146 10.19 7.65 -15.69
N ASP A 147 10.92 6.65 -16.22
CA ASP A 147 11.82 5.78 -15.45
C ASP A 147 11.15 4.86 -14.41
N MET A 148 9.83 4.73 -14.44
CA MET A 148 9.06 3.82 -13.59
C MET A 148 8.95 2.43 -14.23
N PRO A 149 8.80 1.35 -13.44
CA PRO A 149 8.55 0.03 -14.01
C PRO A 149 7.10 -0.09 -14.52
N SER A 150 6.88 -1.15 -15.30
CA SER A 150 5.57 -1.70 -15.60
C SER A 150 5.37 -3.02 -14.88
N VAL A 151 4.12 -3.42 -14.77
CA VAL A 151 3.70 -4.77 -14.41
C VAL A 151 2.80 -5.31 -15.51
N GLU A 152 2.93 -6.60 -15.78
CA GLU A 152 2.00 -7.36 -16.60
C GLU A 152 1.41 -8.50 -15.78
N VAL A 153 0.09 -8.60 -15.77
CA VAL A 153 -0.64 -9.70 -15.14
C VAL A 153 -1.43 -10.42 -16.21
N GLN A 154 -1.22 -11.72 -16.33
CA GLN A 154 -1.94 -12.60 -17.25
C GLN A 154 -2.74 -13.62 -16.46
N TRP A 155 -3.96 -13.90 -16.92
CA TRP A 155 -4.84 -14.93 -16.39
C TRP A 155 -5.12 -15.94 -17.50
N ASP A 156 -4.74 -17.19 -17.25
CA ASP A 156 -4.91 -18.31 -18.17
C ASP A 156 -5.77 -19.39 -17.52
N GLY A 157 -6.88 -19.74 -18.15
CA GLY A 157 -7.78 -20.79 -17.65
C GLY A 157 -8.88 -21.14 -18.64
N LYS A 158 -9.89 -21.87 -18.16
CA LYS A 158 -11.03 -22.30 -18.99
C LYS A 158 -11.81 -21.15 -19.62
N ALA A 159 -11.78 -19.98 -18.98
CA ALA A 159 -12.43 -18.78 -19.49
C ALA A 159 -11.63 -18.12 -20.64
N GLY A 160 -10.44 -18.62 -20.99
CA GLY A 160 -9.53 -18.05 -22.00
C GLY A 160 -8.43 -17.17 -21.41
N HIS A 161 -7.57 -16.63 -22.28
CA HIS A 161 -6.47 -15.74 -21.91
C HIS A 161 -6.94 -14.29 -21.71
N ARG A 162 -6.44 -13.64 -20.66
CA ARG A 162 -6.62 -12.20 -20.39
C ARG A 162 -5.30 -11.61 -19.91
N ALA A 163 -5.04 -10.36 -20.25
CA ALA A 163 -3.84 -9.68 -19.77
C ALA A 163 -4.08 -8.21 -19.41
N LEU A 164 -3.43 -7.73 -18.36
CA LEU A 164 -3.37 -6.33 -17.97
C LEU A 164 -1.91 -5.91 -17.92
N SER A 165 -1.55 -4.88 -18.68
CA SER A 165 -0.27 -4.19 -18.57
C SER A 165 -0.49 -2.79 -18.01
N TYR A 166 0.24 -2.44 -16.96
CA TYR A 166 0.16 -1.15 -16.29
C TYR A 166 1.55 -0.57 -16.02
N TYR A 167 1.79 0.64 -16.53
CA TYR A 167 3.00 1.41 -16.26
C TYR A 167 2.80 2.28 -15.01
N PHE A 168 3.64 2.10 -13.98
CA PHE A 168 3.46 2.76 -12.68
C PHE A 168 3.69 4.27 -12.70
N GLY A 169 4.27 4.80 -13.78
CA GLY A 169 4.42 6.25 -13.94
C GLY A 169 3.17 6.95 -14.46
N CYS A 170 2.11 6.23 -14.87
CA CYS A 170 0.87 6.85 -15.32
C CYS A 170 0.17 7.64 -14.21
N ASP A 171 -0.64 8.63 -14.61
CA ASP A 171 -1.45 9.44 -13.70
C ASP A 171 -2.42 8.57 -12.89
N ARG A 172 -2.16 8.44 -11.59
CA ARG A 172 -2.93 7.61 -10.66
C ARG A 172 -4.36 8.07 -10.49
N THR A 173 -4.67 9.35 -10.75
CA THR A 173 -6.03 9.88 -10.63
C THR A 173 -6.97 9.35 -11.70
N ARG A 174 -6.43 8.91 -12.84
CA ARG A 174 -7.19 8.31 -13.95
C ARG A 174 -7.56 6.84 -13.70
N SER A 175 -6.88 6.20 -12.76
CA SER A 175 -7.06 4.77 -12.46
C SER A 175 -6.80 4.54 -10.97
N PRO A 176 -7.65 5.10 -10.09
CA PRO A 176 -7.44 5.06 -8.66
C PRO A 176 -7.37 3.62 -8.15
N GLY A 177 -6.37 3.34 -7.31
CA GLY A 177 -6.15 2.04 -6.68
C GLY A 177 -5.45 0.99 -7.54
N VAL A 178 -5.34 1.15 -8.87
CA VAL A 178 -4.64 0.16 -9.74
C VAL A 178 -3.17 0.02 -9.33
N ALA A 179 -2.46 1.14 -9.20
CA ALA A 179 -1.05 1.14 -8.82
C ALA A 179 -0.83 0.44 -7.47
N ASP A 180 -1.66 0.77 -6.48
CA ASP A 180 -1.57 0.16 -5.16
C ASP A 180 -1.88 -1.35 -5.22
N ALA A 181 -2.87 -1.76 -6.02
CA ALA A 181 -3.24 -3.15 -6.19
C ALA A 181 -2.16 -3.99 -6.80
N LEU A 182 -1.64 -3.56 -7.94
CA LEU A 182 -0.63 -4.32 -8.64
C LEU A 182 0.71 -4.27 -7.89
N GLY A 183 1.06 -3.13 -7.27
CA GLY A 183 2.30 -2.98 -6.51
C GLY A 183 2.36 -3.80 -5.22
N SER A 184 1.22 -3.96 -4.52
CA SER A 184 1.12 -4.74 -3.28
C SER A 184 0.76 -6.21 -3.47
N ALA A 185 0.29 -6.62 -4.66
CA ALA A 185 -0.11 -8.01 -4.88
C ALA A 185 0.98 -9.05 -4.54
N PRO A 186 2.27 -8.85 -4.85
CA PRO A 186 3.33 -9.79 -4.48
C PRO A 186 3.48 -10.03 -2.97
N ASP A 187 3.05 -9.08 -2.12
CA ASP A 187 3.14 -9.18 -0.66
C ASP A 187 2.17 -10.20 -0.06
N LEU A 188 1.18 -10.61 -0.84
CA LEU A 188 0.21 -11.65 -0.47
C LEU A 188 0.78 -13.06 -0.70
N LEU A 189 1.96 -13.17 -1.32
CA LEU A 189 2.63 -14.42 -1.63
C LEU A 189 3.89 -14.59 -0.77
N PRO A 190 4.31 -15.84 -0.46
CA PRO A 190 5.49 -16.09 0.36
C PRO A 190 6.80 -15.95 -0.44
N ILE A 191 6.97 -14.83 -1.13
CA ILE A 191 8.10 -14.57 -2.06
C ILE A 191 8.89 -13.31 -1.72
N ALA A 192 8.56 -12.58 -0.65
CA ALA A 192 9.24 -11.34 -0.28
C ALA A 192 10.77 -11.52 -0.17
N GLY A 193 11.21 -12.62 0.44
CA GLY A 193 12.65 -12.96 0.54
C GLY A 193 13.31 -13.32 -0.79
N LEU A 194 12.54 -13.70 -1.82
CA LEU A 194 13.05 -13.98 -3.17
C LEU A 194 13.21 -12.69 -3.99
N ILE A 195 12.30 -11.73 -3.79
CA ILE A 195 12.34 -10.41 -4.40
C ILE A 195 13.47 -9.57 -3.79
N GLY A 196 13.56 -9.51 -2.45
CA GLY A 196 14.49 -8.63 -1.75
C GLY A 196 13.91 -7.23 -1.52
N ALA A 197 14.80 -6.27 -1.24
CA ALA A 197 14.40 -4.89 -0.99
C ALA A 197 13.77 -4.26 -2.24
N ARG A 198 12.62 -3.61 -2.07
CA ARG A 198 11.96 -2.82 -3.11
C ARG A 198 12.17 -1.32 -2.81
N PRO A 199 12.61 -0.52 -3.80
CA PRO A 199 12.78 0.92 -3.64
C PRO A 199 11.44 1.66 -3.49
#